data_AF-A0A7C7E9Z8-F1
#
_entry.id   AF-A0A7C7E9Z8-F1
#
_cell.length_a   1.000
_cell.length_b   1.000
_cell.length_c   1.000
_cell.angle_alpha   90.00
_cell.angle_beta   90.00
_cell.angle_gamma   90.00
#
_symmetry.space_group_name_H-M   'P 1'
#
loop_
_entity.id
_entity.type
_entity.pdbx_description
1 polymer ?
#
loop_
_entity_poly.entity_id
_entity_poly.type
_entity_poly.pdbx_seq_one_letter_code
_entity_poly.pdbx_strand_id
1 'polypeptide(L)'
;MKLATKFQHLFKLTDDTGILQHSLYSIPDLTKGYTTDDNSRALIAASMLYEVYKDEKYLDLLKRYLSFLIYAQNGKGYFRNFMNYNREFIEEVGSEDCFGRTLWALGYLLNTNLSNGYQSVAVTLIKKALPNV
;
A
#
# COMPACT_ATOMS: atom_id res chain seq x y z
N MET A 1 -32.47 -7.40 0.04
CA MET A 1 -31.39 -8.23 0.64
C MET A 1 -30.13 -7.38 0.76
N LYS A 2 -29.81 -6.85 1.95
CA LYS A 2 -28.58 -6.06 2.18
C LYS A 2 -27.39 -7.01 2.16
N LEU A 3 -26.62 -7.02 1.07
CA LEU A 3 -25.32 -7.69 1.01
C LEU A 3 -24.40 -7.05 2.06
N ALA A 4 -24.12 -7.78 3.13
CA ALA A 4 -23.04 -7.47 4.05
C ALA A 4 -21.68 -7.70 3.32
N THR A 5 -21.29 -6.73 2.52
CA THR A 5 -19.91 -6.23 2.30
C THR A 5 -18.74 -7.21 2.57
N LYS A 6 -18.40 -8.04 1.58
CA LYS A 6 -17.27 -9.01 1.65
C LYS A 6 -15.92 -8.39 2.08
N PHE A 7 -15.67 -7.12 1.72
CA PHE A 7 -14.38 -6.43 1.93
C PHE A 7 -14.45 -5.27 2.93
N GLN A 8 -15.47 -5.19 3.79
CA GLN A 8 -15.65 -4.08 4.75
C GLN A 8 -14.46 -3.90 5.71
N HIS A 9 -13.78 -5.00 6.05
CA HIS A 9 -12.60 -4.98 6.91
C HIS A 9 -11.45 -4.14 6.33
N LEU A 10 -11.29 -4.15 5.00
CA LEU A 10 -10.23 -3.38 4.32
C LEU A 10 -10.42 -1.88 4.56
N PHE A 11 -11.65 -1.39 4.46
CA PHE A 11 -11.98 0.00 4.75
C PHE A 11 -11.85 0.34 6.25
N LYS A 12 -12.20 -0.59 7.14
CA LYS A 12 -12.06 -0.38 8.60
C LYS A 12 -10.61 -0.30 9.06
N LEU A 13 -9.71 -1.05 8.41
CA LEU A 13 -8.27 -1.06 8.72
C LEU A 13 -7.52 0.11 8.05
N THR A 14 -8.20 0.99 7.33
CA THR A 14 -7.59 2.01 6.49
C THR A 14 -8.13 3.40 6.90
N ASP A 15 -7.32 4.22 7.59
CA ASP A 15 -7.61 5.60 8.09
C ASP A 15 -7.68 6.68 6.96
N ASP A 16 -6.88 7.77 6.97
CA ASP A 16 -6.50 8.53 5.77
C ASP A 16 -5.11 8.17 5.16
N THR A 17 -4.18 7.63 5.94
CA THR A 17 -2.74 7.47 5.61
C THR A 17 -2.39 6.16 4.89
N GLY A 18 -2.74 5.03 5.49
CA GLY A 18 -2.41 3.70 4.97
C GLY A 18 -3.34 2.62 5.53
N ILE A 19 -3.09 1.36 5.21
CA ILE A 19 -3.65 0.27 6.00
C ILE A 19 -2.84 0.11 7.30
N LEU A 20 -3.54 0.04 8.42
CA LEU A 20 -2.99 -0.18 9.75
C LEU A 20 -2.49 -1.62 9.90
N GLN A 21 -1.38 -1.77 10.62
CA GLN A 21 -0.83 -3.05 10.97
C GLN A 21 -1.61 -3.65 12.16
N HIS A 22 -1.92 -4.94 12.08
CA HIS A 22 -2.62 -5.71 13.12
C HIS A 22 -4.03 -5.21 13.53
N SER A 23 -4.75 -6.09 14.21
CA SER A 23 -6.03 -5.78 14.84
C SER A 23 -6.25 -6.68 16.05
N LEU A 24 -7.01 -6.19 17.02
CA LEU A 24 -7.61 -7.04 18.04
C LEU A 24 -8.99 -7.48 17.53
N TYR A 25 -9.06 -8.71 17.05
CA TYR A 25 -10.21 -9.25 16.32
C TYR A 25 -10.57 -8.44 15.07
N SER A 26 -11.51 -7.50 15.18
CA SER A 26 -11.98 -6.67 14.06
C SER A 26 -11.73 -5.17 14.29
N ILE A 27 -11.06 -4.84 15.38
CA ILE A 27 -10.74 -3.47 15.79
C ILE A 27 -9.27 -3.21 15.51
N PRO A 28 -8.90 -2.21 14.69
CA PRO A 28 -7.49 -1.91 14.41
C PRO A 28 -6.71 -1.63 15.70
N ASP A 29 -5.51 -2.21 15.82
CA ASP A 29 -4.61 -1.93 16.96
C ASP A 29 -3.72 -0.73 16.63
N LEU A 30 -4.18 0.46 17.02
CA LEU A 30 -3.49 1.72 16.70
C LEU A 30 -2.08 1.79 17.30
N THR A 31 -1.75 0.97 18.31
CA THR A 31 -0.40 0.94 18.91
C THR A 31 0.65 0.38 17.94
N LYS A 32 0.23 -0.27 16.85
CA LYS A 32 1.11 -0.91 15.86
C LYS A 32 1.40 -0.07 14.63
N GLY A 33 0.69 1.05 14.45
CA GLY A 33 0.90 1.95 13.31
C GLY A 33 0.66 1.27 11.96
N TYR A 34 1.60 1.45 11.03
CA TYR A 34 1.50 1.01 9.63
C TYR A 34 2.78 0.30 9.21
N THR A 35 2.66 -0.56 8.21
CA THR A 35 3.83 -1.09 7.51
C THR A 35 3.73 -0.96 6.00
N THR A 36 4.87 -0.73 5.36
CA THR A 36 4.98 -0.70 3.90
C THR A 36 4.66 -2.04 3.27
N ASP A 37 4.99 -3.16 3.92
CA ASP A 37 4.68 -4.49 3.41
C ASP A 37 3.17 -4.80 3.41
N ASP A 38 2.41 -4.33 4.42
CA ASP A 38 0.95 -4.39 4.43
C ASP A 38 0.35 -3.45 3.38
N ASN A 39 0.84 -2.21 3.27
CA ASN A 39 0.37 -1.25 2.26
C ASN A 39 0.67 -1.72 0.83
N SER A 40 1.79 -2.42 0.61
CA SER A 40 2.13 -3.03 -0.68
C SER A 40 1.13 -4.12 -1.06
N ARG A 41 0.80 -5.03 -0.14
CA ARG A 41 -0.22 -6.06 -0.38
C ARG A 41 -1.61 -5.47 -0.57
N ALA A 42 -1.93 -4.41 0.19
CA ALA A 42 -3.20 -3.70 0.07
C ALA A 42 -3.33 -2.99 -1.28
N LEU A 43 -2.22 -2.47 -1.86
CA LEU A 43 -2.19 -1.91 -3.21
C LEU A 43 -2.58 -2.95 -4.26
N ILE A 44 -2.03 -4.17 -4.18
CA ILE A 44 -2.41 -5.29 -5.07
C ILE A 44 -3.91 -5.59 -4.92
N ALA A 45 -4.38 -5.74 -3.69
CA ALA A 45 -5.79 -6.03 -3.41
C ALA A 45 -6.72 -4.93 -3.96
N ALA A 46 -6.39 -3.65 -3.74
CA ALA A 46 -7.17 -2.53 -4.26
C ALA A 46 -7.20 -2.50 -5.79
N SER A 47 -6.06 -2.81 -6.44
CA SER A 47 -5.96 -2.93 -7.90
C SER A 47 -6.87 -4.03 -8.42
N MET A 48 -6.82 -5.24 -7.83
CA MET A 48 -7.70 -6.36 -8.17
C MET A 48 -9.18 -6.02 -7.99
N LEU A 49 -9.53 -5.40 -6.86
CA LEU A 49 -10.90 -5.03 -6.54
C LEU A 49 -11.44 -3.99 -7.52
N TYR A 50 -10.63 -2.99 -7.89
CA TYR A 50 -11.02 -2.02 -8.89
C TYR A 50 -11.18 -2.67 -10.27
N GLU A 51 -10.32 -3.61 -10.66
CA GLU A 51 -10.45 -4.30 -11.94
C GLU A 51 -11.72 -5.14 -12.04
N VAL A 52 -12.17 -5.76 -10.94
CA VAL A 52 -13.40 -6.56 -10.91
C VAL A 52 -14.66 -5.69 -10.82
N TYR A 53 -14.67 -4.70 -9.92
CA TYR A 53 -15.89 -3.97 -9.57
C TYR A 53 -16.04 -2.61 -10.26
N LYS A 54 -14.94 -2.02 -10.74
CA LYS A 54 -14.90 -0.68 -11.37
C LYS A 54 -15.58 0.41 -10.52
N ASP A 55 -15.47 0.28 -9.20
CA ASP A 55 -16.05 1.20 -8.21
C ASP A 55 -14.97 2.12 -7.65
N GLU A 56 -15.20 3.44 -7.71
CA GLU A 56 -14.27 4.49 -7.29
C GLU A 56 -13.72 4.29 -5.88
N LYS A 57 -14.50 3.73 -4.96
CA LYS A 57 -14.01 3.48 -3.59
C LYS A 57 -12.76 2.58 -3.53
N TYR A 58 -12.61 1.65 -4.48
CA TYR A 58 -11.41 0.81 -4.56
C TYR A 58 -10.26 1.54 -5.25
N LEU A 59 -10.57 2.45 -6.18
CA LEU A 59 -9.57 3.32 -6.77
C LEU A 59 -9.01 4.30 -5.73
N ASP A 60 -9.85 4.79 -4.81
CA ASP A 60 -9.41 5.65 -3.72
C ASP A 60 -8.50 4.93 -2.72
N LEU A 61 -8.80 3.65 -2.40
CA LEU A 61 -7.88 2.81 -1.65
C LEU A 61 -6.54 2.64 -2.38
N LEU A 62 -6.57 2.36 -3.68
CA LEU A 62 -5.37 2.24 -4.51
C LEU A 62 -4.52 3.51 -4.46
N LYS A 63 -5.11 4.67 -4.74
CA LYS A 63 -4.43 5.98 -4.72
C LYS A 63 -3.72 6.19 -3.39
N ARG A 64 -4.41 5.88 -2.31
CA ARG A 64 -3.92 6.13 -0.97
C ARG A 64 -2.82 5.15 -0.56
N TYR A 65 -2.92 3.86 -0.89
CA TYR A 65 -1.78 2.94 -0.68
C TYR A 65 -0.58 3.31 -1.54
N LEU A 66 -0.81 3.77 -2.77
CA LEU A 66 0.27 4.26 -3.63
C LEU A 66 0.93 5.51 -3.05
N SER A 67 0.16 6.46 -2.51
CA SER A 67 0.67 7.61 -1.77
C SER A 67 1.50 7.22 -0.56
N PHE A 68 1.09 6.18 0.18
CA PHE A 68 1.91 5.63 1.28
C PHE A 68 3.27 5.14 0.77
N LEU A 69 3.32 4.39 -0.34
CA LEU A 69 4.58 3.90 -0.91
C LEU A 69 5.49 5.04 -1.41
N ILE A 70 4.91 6.11 -1.97
CA ILE A 70 5.66 7.33 -2.33
C ILE A 70 6.34 7.92 -1.10
N TYR A 71 5.60 8.03 0.01
CA TYR A 71 6.14 8.58 1.25
C TYR A 71 7.16 7.63 1.92
N ALA A 72 6.98 6.31 1.81
CA ALA A 72 7.88 5.31 2.35
C ALA A 72 9.26 5.30 1.69
N GLN A 73 9.35 5.63 0.40
CA GLN A 73 10.61 5.56 -0.34
C GLN A 73 11.59 6.67 0.09
N ASN A 74 12.73 6.28 0.67
CA ASN A 74 13.76 7.22 1.11
C ASN A 74 14.59 7.76 -0.06
N GLY A 75 15.51 8.69 0.21
CA GLY A 75 16.38 9.30 -0.81
C GLY A 75 17.31 8.31 -1.54
N LYS A 76 17.61 7.16 -0.93
CA LYS A 76 18.48 6.10 -1.46
C LYS A 76 17.74 5.05 -2.29
N GLY A 77 16.41 5.15 -2.38
CA GLY A 77 15.57 4.23 -3.16
C GLY A 77 15.07 2.99 -2.41
N TYR A 78 15.48 2.81 -1.16
CA TYR A 78 14.85 1.82 -0.27
C TYR A 78 13.50 2.33 0.22
N PHE A 79 12.68 1.41 0.71
CA PHE A 79 11.43 1.73 1.39
C PHE A 79 11.59 1.50 2.89
N ARG A 80 11.26 2.51 3.68
CA ARG A 80 11.10 2.37 5.14
C ARG A 80 9.86 1.53 5.40
N ASN A 81 9.88 0.60 6.34
CA ASN A 81 8.74 -0.29 6.59
C ASN A 81 7.85 0.24 7.72
N PHE A 82 8.39 0.41 8.92
CA PHE A 82 7.61 0.70 10.12
C PHE A 82 7.33 2.20 10.27
N MET A 83 6.04 2.55 10.27
CA MET A 83 5.57 3.89 10.60
C MET A 83 4.70 3.82 11.86
N ASN A 84 5.01 4.64 12.85
CA ASN A 84 4.22 4.72 14.08
C ASN A 84 2.84 5.37 13.81
N TYR A 85 1.95 5.35 14.82
CA TYR A 85 0.63 5.95 14.67
C TYR A 85 0.64 7.48 14.50
N ASN A 86 1.71 8.13 14.96
CA ASN A 86 1.97 9.56 14.74
C ASN A 86 2.44 9.88 13.31
N ARG A 87 2.47 8.87 12.43
CA ARG A 87 2.85 8.95 11.01
C ARG A 87 4.32 9.28 10.79
N GLU A 88 5.16 8.83 11.71
CA GLU A 88 6.61 8.96 11.64
C GLU A 88 7.22 7.59 11.33
N PHE A 89 8.07 7.52 10.31
CA PHE A 89 8.88 6.33 10.09
C PHE A 89 9.91 6.22 11.21
N ILE A 90 9.98 5.05 11.84
CA ILE A 90 10.87 4.78 12.98
C ILE A 90 12.18 4.11 12.58
N GLU A 91 12.40 3.97 11.27
CA GLU A 91 13.63 3.42 10.69
C GLU A 91 13.99 4.17 9.39
N GLU A 92 15.28 4.13 9.04
CA GLU A 92 15.82 4.78 7.84
C GLU A 92 15.73 3.88 6.59
N VAL A 93 15.81 2.56 6.78
CA VAL A 93 15.81 1.53 5.73
C VAL A 93 15.01 0.34 6.25
N GLY A 94 14.00 -0.10 5.50
CA GLY A 94 13.21 -1.29 5.83
C GLY A 94 13.91 -2.59 5.41
N SER A 95 13.28 -3.72 5.73
CA SER A 95 13.81 -5.06 5.41
C SER A 95 13.79 -5.38 3.91
N GLU A 96 14.57 -6.40 3.53
CA GLU A 96 14.54 -6.96 2.17
C GLU A 96 13.16 -7.52 1.79
N ASP A 97 12.42 -8.10 2.74
CA ASP A 97 11.05 -8.58 2.52
C ASP A 97 10.08 -7.42 2.20
N CYS A 98 10.16 -6.32 2.95
CA CYS A 98 9.41 -5.10 2.65
C CYS A 98 9.76 -4.55 1.26
N PHE A 99 11.06 -4.50 0.93
CA PHE A 99 11.54 -4.04 -0.36
C PHE A 99 11.01 -4.92 -1.51
N GLY A 100 11.15 -6.24 -1.41
CA GLY A 100 10.67 -7.20 -2.40
C GLY A 100 9.15 -7.17 -2.60
N ARG A 101 8.37 -7.08 -1.51
CA ARG A 101 6.91 -6.93 -1.58
C ARG A 101 6.49 -5.62 -2.23
N THR A 102 7.23 -4.55 -2.00
CA THR A 102 6.97 -3.26 -2.64
C THR A 102 7.20 -3.35 -4.15
N LEU A 103 8.35 -3.92 -4.58
CA LEU A 103 8.61 -4.14 -6.00
C LEU A 103 7.58 -5.05 -6.66
N TRP A 104 7.15 -6.11 -5.96
CA TRP A 104 6.08 -6.99 -6.45
C TRP A 104 4.77 -6.22 -6.65
N ALA A 105 4.35 -5.39 -5.68
CA ALA A 105 3.13 -4.60 -5.77
C ALA A 105 3.17 -3.57 -6.91
N LEU A 106 4.31 -2.88 -7.08
CA LEU A 106 4.50 -1.93 -8.16
C LEU A 106 4.53 -2.63 -9.53
N GLY A 107 5.21 -3.78 -9.64
CA GLY A 107 5.21 -4.61 -10.84
C GLY A 107 3.82 -5.14 -11.19
N TYR A 108 3.04 -5.55 -10.19
CA TYR A 108 1.63 -5.92 -10.37
C TYR A 108 0.82 -4.76 -10.95
N LEU A 109 0.96 -3.55 -10.37
CA LEU A 109 0.25 -2.35 -10.84
C LEU A 109 0.57 -2.03 -12.31
N LEU A 110 1.81 -2.23 -12.75
CA LEU A 110 2.20 -2.07 -14.17
C LEU A 110 1.47 -3.04 -15.11
N ASN A 111 1.03 -4.20 -14.62
CA ASN A 111 0.36 -5.22 -15.41
C ASN A 111 -1.19 -5.10 -15.38
N THR A 112 -1.73 -4.07 -14.73
CA THR A 112 -3.18 -3.82 -14.68
C THR A 112 -3.64 -2.98 -15.88
N ASN A 113 -4.95 -3.01 -16.16
CA ASN A 113 -5.58 -2.15 -17.18
C ASN A 113 -5.99 -0.76 -16.63
N LEU A 114 -5.31 -0.31 -15.56
CA LEU A 114 -5.52 1.01 -14.98
C LEU A 114 -4.95 2.12 -15.88
N SER A 115 -5.35 3.36 -15.64
CA SER A 115 -4.85 4.49 -16.43
C SER A 115 -3.33 4.60 -16.36
N ASN A 116 -2.73 5.09 -17.45
CA ASN A 116 -1.28 5.25 -17.59
C ASN A 116 -0.64 6.11 -16.48
N GLY A 117 -1.43 6.95 -15.79
CA GLY A 117 -0.96 7.77 -14.67
C GLY A 117 -0.43 6.96 -13.49
N TYR A 118 -1.18 5.94 -13.05
CA TYR A 118 -0.76 5.10 -11.91
C TYR A 118 0.43 4.21 -12.26
N GLN A 119 0.47 3.70 -13.49
CA GLN A 119 1.62 2.96 -14.01
C GLN A 119 2.88 3.84 -14.06
N SER A 120 2.75 5.12 -14.45
CA SER A 120 3.87 6.06 -14.48
C SER A 120 4.46 6.32 -13.09
N VAL A 121 3.63 6.37 -12.05
CA VAL A 121 4.08 6.43 -10.65
C VAL A 121 4.86 5.16 -10.29
N ALA A 122 4.33 3.98 -10.64
CA ALA A 122 5.00 2.71 -10.37
C ALA A 122 6.37 2.61 -11.05
N VAL A 123 6.48 3.01 -12.32
CA VAL A 123 7.77 3.09 -13.05
C VAL A 123 8.74 4.03 -12.32
N THR A 124 8.27 5.18 -11.84
CA THR A 124 9.10 6.16 -11.13
C THR A 124 9.69 5.56 -9.85
N LEU A 125 8.86 4.93 -9.02
CA LEU A 125 9.29 4.29 -7.78
C LEU A 125 10.25 3.11 -8.04
N ILE A 126 9.95 2.26 -9.03
CA ILE A 126 10.82 1.13 -9.42
C ILE A 126 12.18 1.62 -9.89
N LYS A 127 12.23 2.64 -10.77
CA LYS A 127 13.50 3.19 -11.28
C LYS A 127 14.40 3.67 -10.14
N LYS A 128 13.82 4.28 -9.12
CA LYS A 128 14.57 4.76 -7.95
C LYS A 128 15.03 3.60 -7.04
N ALA A 129 14.28 2.50 -6.99
CA ALA A 129 14.63 1.31 -6.23
C ALA A 129 15.69 0.43 -6.92
N LEU A 130 15.72 0.42 -8.26
CA LEU A 130 16.53 -0.48 -9.09
C LEU A 130 18.02 -0.56 -8.75
N PRO A 131 18.72 0.52 -8.31
CA PRO A 131 20.12 0.42 -7.90
C PRO A 131 20.39 -0.48 -6.68
N ASN A 132 19.34 -0.90 -5.97
CA ASN A 132 19.41 -1.73 -4.76
C ASN A 132 18.88 -3.17 -4.98
N VAL A 133 18.69 -3.59 -6.24
CA VAL A 133 18.26 -4.95 -6.62
C VAL A 133 19.48 -5.82 -6.93
#